data_AF-M0F9R3-F1
#
_entry.id   AF-M0F9R3-F1
#
_cell.length_a   1.000
_cell.length_b   1.000
_cell.length_c   1.000
_cell.angle_alpha   90.00
_cell.angle_beta   90.00
_cell.angle_gamma   90.00
#
_symmetry.space_group_name_H-M   'P 1'
#
loop_
_entity.id
_entity.type
_entity.pdbx_description
1 polymer ?
#
loop_
_entity_poly.entity_id
_entity_poly.type
_entity_poly.pdbx_seq_one_letter_code
_entity_poly.pdbx_strand_id
1 'polypeptide(L)'
;MASKPPVYGSSARTEEFTVDLVGEGIQTGPCPYSAGVVVSVDANHTLRVEVEAANELNWELDARIVDGSLEIVRAFNDGDGVPDDVIPNWVERVAGVVGERLEGDR
;
A
#
# COMPACT_ATOMS: atom_id res chain seq x y z
N MET A 1 13.44 -3.63 -12.21
CA MET A 1 12.06 -3.12 -12.17
C MET A 1 11.51 -3.17 -13.58
N ALA A 2 10.63 -4.13 -13.88
CA ALA A 2 9.88 -4.17 -15.12
C ALA A 2 8.50 -3.61 -14.79
N SER A 3 8.16 -2.45 -15.36
CA SER A 3 6.84 -1.84 -15.20
C SER A 3 5.76 -2.82 -15.68
N LYS A 4 4.94 -3.30 -14.74
CA LYS A 4 3.75 -4.10 -15.05
C LYS A 4 2.78 -3.17 -15.82
N PRO A 5 2.31 -3.55 -17.01
CA PRO A 5 1.46 -2.67 -17.80
C PRO A 5 0.13 -2.43 -17.06
N PRO A 6 -0.40 -1.20 -17.08
CA PRO A 6 -1.65 -0.87 -16.40
C PRO A 6 -2.78 -1.72 -16.97
N VAL A 7 -3.50 -2.43 -16.09
CA VAL A 7 -4.66 -3.24 -16.46
C VAL A 7 -5.82 -2.30 -16.80
N TYR A 8 -6.03 -2.12 -18.12
CA TYR A 8 -7.25 -1.72 -18.81
C TYR A 8 -8.23 -0.74 -18.14
N GLY A 9 -8.21 0.51 -18.63
CA GLY A 9 -9.39 1.26 -19.08
C GLY A 9 -10.58 1.42 -18.12
N SER A 10 -10.54 2.46 -17.28
CA SER A 10 -11.61 3.47 -17.10
C SER A 10 -11.40 4.18 -15.75
N SER A 11 -11.04 5.47 -15.78
CA SER A 11 -11.05 6.38 -14.60
C SER A 11 -10.23 5.99 -13.36
N ALA A 12 -9.40 4.95 -13.41
CA ALA A 12 -8.56 4.59 -12.27
C ALA A 12 -7.45 5.64 -12.10
N ARG A 13 -7.46 6.34 -10.96
CA ARG A 13 -6.35 7.20 -10.58
C ARG A 13 -5.31 6.31 -9.92
N THR A 14 -4.12 6.29 -10.50
CA THR A 14 -2.97 5.57 -9.96
C THR A 14 -1.92 6.56 -9.52
N GLU A 15 -1.45 6.42 -8.30
CA GLU A 15 -0.34 7.20 -7.74
C GLU A 15 0.76 6.24 -7.29
N GLU A 16 2.00 6.54 -7.66
CA GLU A 16 3.15 5.69 -7.40
C GLU A 16 4.21 6.51 -6.67
N PHE A 17 4.67 6.02 -5.52
CA PHE A 17 5.74 6.67 -4.77
C PHE A 17 6.55 5.66 -3.93
N THR A 18 7.67 6.10 -3.40
CA THR A 18 8.51 5.30 -2.51
C THR A 18 8.44 5.86 -1.10
N VAL A 19 8.25 4.96 -0.13
CA VAL A 19 8.31 5.27 1.30
C VAL A 19 9.68 4.88 1.82
N ASP A 20 10.39 5.84 2.41
CA ASP A 20 11.66 5.60 3.11
C ASP A 20 11.34 5.16 4.55
N LEU A 21 11.39 3.85 4.82
CA LEU A 21 10.96 3.29 6.11
C LEU A 21 11.85 3.73 7.27
N VAL A 22 13.11 4.08 6.98
CA VAL A 22 14.04 4.64 7.98
C VAL A 22 13.64 6.07 8.34
N GLY A 23 13.45 6.93 7.33
CA GLY A 23 13.06 8.32 7.49
C GLY A 23 11.71 8.49 8.16
N GLU A 24 10.75 7.61 7.85
CA GLU A 24 9.43 7.59 8.50
C GLU A 24 9.47 6.92 9.90
N GLY A 25 10.63 6.44 10.37
CA GLY A 25 10.77 5.78 11.68
C GLY A 25 10.01 4.45 11.80
N ILE A 26 9.71 3.81 10.66
CA ILE A 26 9.01 2.53 10.55
C ILE A 26 9.98 1.35 10.74
N GLN A 27 11.25 1.52 10.35
CA GLN A 27 12.22 0.43 10.43
C GLN A 27 12.50 0.02 11.88
N THR A 28 11.98 -1.15 12.29
CA THR A 28 12.31 -1.85 13.53
C THR A 28 12.79 -3.28 13.25
N GLY A 29 14.10 -3.53 13.31
CA GLY A 29 14.68 -4.86 13.14
C GLY A 29 14.93 -5.25 11.68
N PRO A 30 14.63 -6.51 11.24
CA PRO A 30 15.00 -7.02 9.91
C PRO A 30 14.12 -6.51 8.75
N CYS A 31 13.28 -5.51 8.99
CA CYS A 31 12.41 -4.92 7.98
C CYS A 31 13.18 -4.13 6.91
N PRO A 32 12.60 -4.00 5.69
CA PRO A 32 13.22 -3.32 4.57
C PRO A 32 13.57 -1.85 4.87
N TYR A 33 14.50 -1.29 4.09
CA TYR A 33 14.89 0.12 4.21
C TYR A 33 13.87 1.05 3.55
N SER A 34 13.27 0.60 2.45
CA SER A 34 12.28 1.35 1.68
C SER A 34 11.25 0.41 1.07
N ALA A 35 10.08 0.95 0.77
CA ALA A 35 9.00 0.25 0.08
C ALA A 35 8.50 1.09 -1.09
N GLY A 36 8.32 0.46 -2.26
CA GLY A 36 7.56 1.02 -3.37
C GLY A 36 6.07 0.85 -3.09
N VAL A 37 5.30 1.89 -3.37
CA VAL A 37 3.85 1.92 -3.14
C VAL A 37 3.15 2.35 -4.41
N VAL A 38 2.12 1.60 -4.78
CA VAL A 38 1.20 1.93 -5.87
C VAL A 38 -0.21 1.99 -5.29
N VAL A 39 -0.82 3.17 -5.33
CA VAL A 39 -2.21 3.38 -4.92
C VAL A 39 -3.06 3.44 -6.18
N SER A 40 -4.09 2.62 -6.28
CA SER A 40 -5.07 2.67 -7.37
C SER A 40 -6.48 2.79 -6.82
N VAL A 41 -7.26 3.75 -7.32
CA VAL A 41 -8.68 3.89 -6.98
C VAL A 41 -9.50 3.34 -8.15
N ASP A 42 -10.29 2.31 -7.91
CA ASP A 42 -11.15 1.73 -8.95
C ASP A 42 -12.45 2.54 -9.13
N ALA A 43 -13.20 2.22 -10.20
CA ALA A 43 -14.45 2.91 -10.53
C ALA A 43 -15.54 2.78 -9.45
N ASN A 44 -15.44 1.79 -8.55
CA ASN A 44 -16.33 1.61 -7.41
C ASN A 44 -15.87 2.37 -6.15
N HIS A 45 -14.86 3.24 -6.26
CA HIS A 45 -14.24 3.96 -5.15
C HIS A 45 -13.55 3.05 -4.11
N THR A 46 -13.18 1.82 -4.49
CA THR A 46 -12.32 0.97 -3.67
C THR A 46 -10.88 1.41 -3.90
N LEU A 47 -10.12 1.53 -2.82
CA LEU A 47 -8.72 1.90 -2.87
C LEU A 47 -7.88 0.64 -2.73
N ARG A 48 -7.01 0.38 -3.71
CA ARG A 48 -6.03 -0.71 -3.71
C ARG A 48 -4.65 -0.10 -3.45
N VAL A 49 -3.95 -0.59 -2.44
CA VAL A 49 -2.55 -0.22 -2.16
C VAL A 49 -1.68 -1.45 -2.40
N GLU A 50 -0.77 -1.39 -3.36
CA GLU A 50 0.27 -2.40 -3.55
C GLU A 50 1.56 -1.89 -2.89
N VAL A 51 2.23 -2.75 -2.12
CA VAL A 51 3.44 -2.46 -1.37
C VAL A 51 4.49 -3.51 -1.70
N GLU A 52 5.56 -3.06 -2.36
CA GLU A 52 6.69 -3.89 -2.76
C GLU A 52 7.96 -3.47 -2.01
N ALA A 53 8.70 -4.41 -1.45
CA ALA A 53 9.98 -4.13 -0.81
C ALA A 53 11.03 -5.20 -1.13
N ALA A 54 12.31 -4.81 -1.11
CA ALA A 54 13.38 -5.70 -1.52
C ALA A 54 13.53 -6.90 -0.56
N ASN A 55 13.48 -8.11 -1.13
CA ASN A 55 13.52 -9.40 -0.42
C ASN A 55 12.30 -9.71 0.47
N GLU A 56 11.22 -8.93 0.32
CA GLU A 56 9.94 -9.18 0.97
C GLU A 56 8.92 -9.69 -0.05
N LEU A 57 7.81 -10.24 0.45
CA LEU A 57 6.66 -10.62 -0.36
C LEU A 57 5.93 -9.36 -0.86
N ASN A 58 5.24 -9.47 -2.00
CA ASN A 58 4.42 -8.36 -2.49
C ASN A 58 3.10 -8.31 -1.73
N TRP A 59 2.80 -7.18 -1.12
CA TRP A 59 1.58 -6.99 -0.35
C TRP A 59 0.56 -6.17 -1.14
N GLU A 60 -0.69 -6.60 -1.12
CA GLU A 60 -1.78 -5.84 -1.72
C GLU A 60 -2.88 -5.64 -0.68
N LEU A 61 -3.34 -4.41 -0.49
CA LEU A 61 -4.31 -4.04 0.51
C LEU A 61 -5.52 -3.42 -0.18
N ASP A 62 -6.70 -4.04 -0.02
CA ASP A 62 -7.95 -3.34 -0.29
C ASP A 62 -8.27 -2.49 0.92
N ALA A 63 -8.48 -1.21 0.71
CA ALA A 63 -8.67 -0.22 1.75
C ALA A 63 -9.71 0.83 1.36
N ARG A 64 -10.08 1.66 2.33
CA ARG A 64 -10.94 2.83 2.16
C ARG A 64 -10.52 3.94 3.11
N ILE A 65 -10.82 5.18 2.75
CA ILE A 65 -10.60 6.32 3.63
C ILE A 65 -11.84 6.52 4.52
N VAL A 66 -11.64 6.44 5.83
CA VAL A 66 -12.67 6.64 6.86
C VAL A 66 -12.16 7.69 7.85
N ASP A 67 -12.88 8.79 7.99
CA ASP A 67 -12.50 9.90 8.87
C ASP A 67 -11.06 10.40 8.65
N GLY A 68 -10.60 10.35 7.40
CA GLY A 68 -9.25 10.73 7.01
C GLY A 68 -8.24 9.59 7.04
N SER A 69 -8.44 8.60 7.91
CA SER A 69 -7.51 7.48 8.03
C SER A 69 -7.77 6.39 6.98
N LEU A 70 -6.70 5.73 6.55
CA LEU A 70 -6.78 4.53 5.70
C LEU A 70 -7.19 3.33 6.56
N GLU A 71 -8.35 2.74 6.25
CA GLU A 71 -8.83 1.50 6.86
C GLU A 71 -8.62 0.33 5.89
N ILE A 72 -7.83 -0.66 6.32
CA ILE A 72 -7.59 -1.89 5.56
C ILE A 72 -8.82 -2.79 5.70
N VAL A 73 -9.39 -3.21 4.57
CA VAL A 73 -10.56 -4.08 4.47
C VAL A 73 -10.14 -5.53 4.21
N ARG A 74 -9.11 -5.72 3.36
CA ARG A 74 -8.53 -7.03 3.04
C ARG A 74 -7.05 -6.88 2.74
N ALA A 75 -6.27 -7.90 3.08
CA ALA A 75 -4.88 -8.00 2.71
C ALA A 75 -4.64 -9.25 1.88
N PHE A 76 -3.70 -9.13 0.95
CA PHE A 76 -3.22 -10.21 0.11
C PHE A 76 -1.69 -10.22 0.11
N ASN A 77 -1.14 -11.42 0.02
CA ASN A 77 0.30 -11.66 -0.09
C ASN A 77 0.54 -12.48 -1.35
N ASP A 78 1.27 -11.92 -2.32
CA ASP A 78 1.49 -12.53 -3.64
C ASP A 78 0.20 -13.06 -4.31
N GLY A 79 -0.91 -12.35 -4.08
CA GLY A 79 -2.25 -12.68 -4.59
C GLY A 79 -3.06 -13.67 -3.73
N ASP A 80 -2.50 -14.23 -2.66
CA ASP A 80 -3.24 -15.07 -1.70
C ASP A 80 -3.86 -14.20 -0.60
N GLY A 81 -5.14 -14.41 -0.29
CA GLY A 81 -5.85 -13.64 0.74
C GLY A 81 -5.42 -14.06 2.13
N VAL A 82 -4.97 -13.11 2.95
CA VAL A 82 -4.43 -13.39 4.28
C VAL A 82 -5.23 -12.68 5.39
N PRO A 83 -5.29 -13.25 6.60
CA PRO A 83 -5.94 -12.61 7.74
C PRO A 83 -5.15 -11.39 8.24
N ASP A 84 -5.80 -10.52 8.99
CA ASP A 84 -5.23 -9.24 9.42
C ASP A 84 -4.04 -9.43 10.38
N ASP A 85 -4.02 -10.52 11.16
CA ASP A 85 -3.00 -10.80 12.17
C ASP A 85 -1.63 -11.20 11.60
N VAL A 86 -1.56 -11.53 10.30
CA VAL A 86 -0.31 -11.90 9.64
C VAL A 86 0.31 -10.74 8.84
N ILE A 87 -0.37 -9.58 8.79
CA ILE A 87 0.16 -8.39 8.14
C ILE A 87 1.36 -7.89 8.97
N PRO A 88 2.57 -7.78 8.38
CA PRO A 88 3.73 -7.28 9.09
C PRO A 88 3.50 -5.84 9.53
N ASN A 89 3.98 -5.49 10.74
CA ASN A 89 3.79 -4.14 11.27
C ASN A 89 4.33 -3.05 10.36
N TRP A 90 5.40 -3.32 9.61
CA TRP A 90 5.94 -2.34 8.65
C TRP A 90 4.96 -2.04 7.51
N VAL A 91 4.18 -3.04 7.05
CA VAL A 91 3.15 -2.89 6.02
C VAL A 91 1.98 -2.06 6.56
N GLU A 92 1.53 -2.33 7.79
CA GLU A 92 0.48 -1.55 8.45
C GLU A 92 0.89 -0.06 8.58
N ARG A 93 2.15 0.20 8.94
CA ARG A 93 2.65 1.58 9.04
C ARG A 93 2.78 2.26 7.69
N VAL A 94 3.19 1.55 6.63
CA VAL A 94 3.17 2.08 5.27
C VAL A 94 1.74 2.47 4.86
N ALA A 95 0.75 1.65 5.21
CA ALA A 95 -0.65 1.95 4.96
C ALA A 95 -1.10 3.25 5.65
N GLY A 96 -0.63 3.51 6.88
CA GLY A 96 -0.83 4.79 7.57
C GLY A 96 -0.26 5.98 6.79
N VAL A 97 0.99 5.86 6.35
CA VAL A 97 1.69 6.88 5.55
C VAL A 97 0.95 7.19 4.23
N VAL A 98 0.37 6.16 3.62
CA VAL A 98 -0.47 6.30 2.40
C VAL A 98 -1.72 7.11 2.70
N GLY A 99 -2.41 6.83 3.82
CA GLY A 99 -3.58 7.59 4.26
C GLY A 99 -3.27 9.08 4.41
N GLU A 100 -2.19 9.40 5.15
CA GLU A 100 -1.77 10.80 5.39
C GLU A 100 -1.47 11.55 4.08
N ARG A 101 -0.81 10.89 3.11
CA ARG A 101 -0.51 11.50 1.80
C ARG A 101 -1.79 11.75 1.00
N LEU A 102 -2.69 10.79 0.95
CA LEU A 102 -3.96 10.92 0.22
C LEU A 102 -4.90 11.97 0.83
N GLU A 103 -4.85 12.19 2.14
CA GLU A 103 -5.55 13.31 2.78
C GLU A 103 -4.94 14.66 2.43
N GLY A 104 -3.60 14.76 2.44
CA GLY A 104 -2.89 16.01 2.15
C GLY A 104 -3.08 16.52 0.72
N ASP A 105 -3.36 15.63 -0.23
CA ASP A 105 -3.63 15.95 -1.64
C ASP A 105 -5.10 16.31 -1.95
N ARG A 106 -6.00 16.31 -0.94
CA ARG A 106 -7.45 16.58 -1.11
C ARG A 106 -7.85 18.02 -0.78
#